data_AF-A0A5C8PE03-F1
#
_entry.id   AF-A0A5C8PE03-F1
#
_cell.length_a   1.000
_cell.length_b   1.000
_cell.length_c   1.000
_cell.angle_alpha   90.00
_cell.angle_beta   90.00
_cell.angle_gamma   90.00
#
_symmetry.space_group_name_H-M   'P 1'
#
loop_
_entity.id
_entity.type
_entity.pdbx_description
1 polymer ?
#
loop_
_entity_poly.entity_id
_entity_poly.type
_entity_poly.pdbx_seq_one_letter_code
_entity_poly.pdbx_strand_id
1 'polypeptide(L)'
;MAREPQTYDLYGQPDDEYDIYRDFTFAETKLKTEHISGFKLHVTVATGQHDQLARGILPTLRALHTHHKVVLPFRYATFNTGVQAGKFITVYAGPEEPAQDIVDAIDPVLVALRNQGINPGPVPMARPSNHTEMELPIGRSGMIRWLWLQDLKRG
;
A
#
# COMPACT_ATOMS: atom_id res chain seq x y z
N MET A 1 5.50 -9.40 -30.04
CA MET A 1 4.64 -8.38 -29.41
C MET A 1 4.42 -8.80 -27.97
N ALA A 2 4.88 -8.00 -27.00
CA ALA A 2 4.65 -8.31 -25.59
C ALA A 2 3.16 -8.05 -25.28
N ARG A 3 2.47 -9.05 -24.72
CA ARG A 3 1.09 -8.91 -24.25
C ARG A 3 1.06 -7.85 -23.15
N GLU A 4 0.17 -6.86 -23.25
CA GLU A 4 -0.02 -5.93 -22.13
C GLU A 4 -0.38 -6.76 -20.88
N PRO A 5 0.34 -6.60 -19.76
CA PRO A 5 0.04 -7.33 -18.55
C PRO A 5 -1.38 -6.96 -18.14
N GLN A 6 -2.27 -7.95 -18.07
CA GLN A 6 -3.62 -7.72 -17.59
C GLN A 6 -3.53 -7.21 -16.16
N THR A 7 -4.51 -6.42 -15.73
CA THR A 7 -4.50 -5.82 -14.40
C THR A 7 -4.38 -6.88 -13.29
N TYR A 8 -4.77 -8.13 -13.56
CA TYR A 8 -4.55 -9.29 -12.69
C TYR A 8 -3.09 -9.73 -12.58
N ASP A 9 -2.31 -9.64 -13.67
CA ASP A 9 -0.89 -10.02 -13.70
C ASP A 9 -0.05 -9.14 -12.75
N LEU A 10 -0.49 -7.89 -12.53
CA LEU A 10 0.17 -6.94 -11.64
C LEU A 10 0.07 -7.32 -10.16
N TYR A 11 -0.99 -8.00 -9.75
CA TYR A 11 -1.25 -8.32 -8.34
C TYR A 11 -1.02 -9.81 -8.03
N GLY A 12 -0.14 -10.47 -8.80
CA GLY A 12 0.37 -11.80 -8.47
C GLY A 12 -0.22 -12.95 -9.28
N GLN A 13 -0.70 -12.73 -10.50
CA GLN A 13 -1.26 -13.81 -11.34
C GLN A 13 -0.29 -14.32 -12.42
N PRO A 14 1.03 -14.36 -12.13
CA PRO A 14 1.72 -15.62 -12.40
C PRO A 14 2.55 -16.21 -11.24
N ASP A 15 2.90 -15.46 -10.19
CA ASP A 15 3.94 -15.86 -9.21
C ASP A 15 3.41 -16.52 -7.92
N ASP A 16 2.09 -16.71 -7.75
CA ASP A 16 1.46 -17.35 -6.58
C ASP A 16 1.79 -16.71 -5.21
N GLU A 17 2.27 -15.46 -5.20
CA GLU A 17 2.69 -14.74 -3.99
C GLU A 17 1.54 -14.14 -3.19
N TYR A 18 0.34 -14.00 -3.78
CA TYR A 18 -0.80 -13.29 -3.18
C TYR A 18 -2.01 -14.19 -3.02
N ASP A 19 -2.73 -13.99 -1.91
CA ASP A 19 -4.09 -14.46 -1.71
C ASP A 19 -5.08 -13.33 -2.03
N ILE A 20 -6.17 -13.67 -2.74
CA ILE A 20 -7.29 -12.75 -2.97
C ILE A 20 -8.37 -13.02 -1.91
N TYR A 21 -8.79 -12.00 -1.18
CA TYR A 21 -9.75 -12.17 -0.08
C TYR A 21 -10.69 -10.96 0.12
N ARG A 22 -11.66 -11.13 1.02
CA ARG A 22 -12.79 -10.20 1.28
C ARG A 22 -13.53 -9.84 -0.01
N ASP A 23 -14.22 -10.82 -0.60
CA ASP A 23 -15.08 -10.63 -1.78
C ASP A 23 -14.37 -9.96 -2.97
N PHE A 24 -13.14 -10.42 -3.25
CA PHE A 24 -12.29 -9.89 -4.32
C PHE A 24 -12.04 -8.39 -4.14
N THR A 25 -11.66 -7.99 -2.93
CA THR A 25 -11.33 -6.60 -2.62
C THR A 25 -9.83 -6.36 -2.58
N PHE A 26 -9.09 -7.28 -1.98
CA PHE A 26 -7.66 -7.12 -1.77
C PHE A 26 -6.90 -8.30 -2.36
N ALA A 27 -5.72 -8.02 -2.89
CA ALA A 27 -4.64 -8.99 -3.01
C ALA A 27 -3.67 -8.75 -1.85
N GLU A 28 -3.35 -9.76 -1.06
CA GLU A 28 -2.37 -9.66 0.03
C GLU A 28 -1.34 -10.77 -0.08
N THR A 29 -0.09 -10.44 0.23
CA THR A 29 0.99 -11.42 0.23
C THR A 29 0.66 -12.61 1.16
N LYS A 30 1.01 -13.81 0.72
CA LYS A 30 0.98 -15.02 1.57
C LYS A 30 1.93 -14.90 2.75
N LEU A 31 3.07 -14.23 2.55
CA LEU A 31 3.95 -13.80 3.62
C LEU A 31 3.19 -12.86 4.57
N LYS A 32 3.17 -13.21 5.86
CA LYS A 32 2.59 -12.40 6.93
C LYS A 32 3.69 -11.92 7.86
N THR A 33 3.57 -10.68 8.33
CA THR A 33 4.46 -10.14 9.37
C THR A 33 4.40 -11.00 10.63
N GLU A 34 5.54 -11.23 11.26
CA GLU A 34 5.61 -11.92 12.56
C GLU A 34 5.40 -10.96 13.73
N HIS A 35 5.47 -9.65 13.47
CA HIS A 35 5.33 -8.62 14.48
C HIS A 35 3.87 -8.48 14.93
N ILE A 36 3.68 -8.51 16.25
CA ILE A 36 2.36 -8.33 16.88
C ILE A 36 1.98 -6.84 16.90
N SER A 37 2.95 -5.95 17.11
CA SER A 37 2.78 -4.50 17.08
C SER A 37 3.76 -3.86 16.11
N GLY A 38 3.47 -2.63 15.67
CA GLY A 38 4.36 -1.91 14.78
C GLY A 38 3.67 -0.83 13.94
N PHE A 39 4.44 -0.26 13.04
CA PHE A 39 3.97 0.64 12.01
C PHE A 39 3.24 -0.10 10.90
N LYS A 40 2.12 0.47 10.52
CA LYS A 40 1.42 0.22 9.27
C LYS A 40 1.66 1.40 8.34
N LEU A 41 2.13 1.14 7.13
CA LEU A 41 2.32 2.15 6.11
C LEU A 41 1.16 2.09 5.11
N HIS A 42 0.64 3.25 4.72
CA HIS A 42 -0.31 3.40 3.64
C HIS A 42 0.36 4.18 2.51
N VAL A 43 0.44 3.56 1.33
CA VAL A 43 0.84 4.25 0.11
C VAL A 43 -0.43 4.79 -0.53
N THR A 44 -0.43 6.09 -0.81
CA THR A 44 -1.58 6.81 -1.31
C THR A 44 -1.44 7.25 -2.75
N VAL A 45 -2.55 7.21 -3.49
CA VAL A 45 -2.57 7.60 -4.90
C VAL A 45 -3.91 8.19 -5.32
N ALA A 46 -3.91 9.15 -6.23
CA ALA A 46 -5.12 9.70 -6.81
C ALA A 46 -5.93 8.64 -7.56
N THR A 47 -7.25 8.81 -7.63
CA THR A 47 -8.13 7.91 -8.39
C THR A 47 -7.66 7.80 -9.84
N GLY A 48 -7.66 6.59 -10.40
CA GLY A 48 -7.26 6.35 -11.80
C GLY A 48 -5.74 6.23 -12.04
N GLN A 49 -4.89 6.54 -11.06
CA GLN A 49 -3.42 6.43 -11.19
C GLN A 49 -2.83 5.20 -10.48
N HIS A 50 -3.68 4.37 -9.89
CA HIS A 50 -3.31 3.22 -9.06
C HIS A 50 -2.58 2.11 -9.84
N ASP A 51 -2.97 1.83 -11.08
CA ASP A 51 -2.29 0.81 -11.91
C ASP A 51 -0.84 1.19 -12.22
N GLN A 52 -0.61 2.46 -12.60
CA GLN A 52 0.74 2.95 -12.89
C GLN A 52 1.60 2.97 -11.61
N LEU A 53 1.03 3.35 -10.48
CA LEU A 53 1.74 3.27 -9.20
C LEU A 53 2.07 1.83 -8.82
N ALA A 54 1.13 0.89 -8.95
CA ALA A 54 1.35 -0.54 -8.68
C ALA A 54 2.50 -1.11 -9.52
N ARG A 55 2.53 -0.80 -10.83
CA ARG A 55 3.61 -1.20 -11.75
C ARG A 55 4.99 -0.72 -11.28
N GLY A 56 5.07 0.48 -10.70
CA GLY A 56 6.33 1.03 -10.23
C GLY A 56 6.77 0.48 -8.86
N ILE A 57 5.86 0.35 -7.90
CA ILE A 57 6.24 0.06 -6.51
C ILE A 57 6.21 -1.43 -6.14
N LEU A 58 5.30 -2.24 -6.71
CA LEU A 58 5.15 -3.64 -6.30
C LEU A 58 6.43 -4.48 -6.49
N PRO A 59 7.23 -4.30 -7.56
CA PRO A 59 8.51 -5.02 -7.67
C PRO A 59 9.45 -4.75 -6.49
N THR A 60 9.48 -3.51 -6.00
CA THR A 60 10.31 -3.13 -4.84
C THR A 60 9.78 -3.79 -3.55
N LEU A 61 8.47 -3.73 -3.31
CA LEU A 61 7.85 -4.35 -2.14
C LEU A 61 8.03 -5.87 -2.09
N ARG A 62 8.02 -6.54 -3.26
CA ARG A 62 8.30 -7.98 -3.39
C ARG A 62 9.76 -8.30 -3.12
N ALA A 63 10.69 -7.52 -3.68
CA ALA A 63 12.12 -7.71 -3.44
C ALA A 63 12.50 -7.52 -1.95
N LEU A 64 11.77 -6.66 -1.23
CA LEU A 64 11.93 -6.49 0.22
C LEU A 64 11.29 -7.62 1.05
N HIS A 65 10.55 -8.55 0.43
CA HIS A 65 9.79 -9.58 1.13
C HIS A 65 8.94 -9.00 2.27
N THR A 66 8.15 -7.97 1.97
CA THR A 66 7.33 -7.29 2.97
C THR A 66 5.88 -7.77 2.93
N HIS A 67 5.27 -7.96 4.11
CA HIS A 67 3.84 -8.23 4.18
C HIS A 67 3.06 -6.98 3.76
N HIS A 68 2.32 -7.08 2.67
CA HIS A 68 1.48 -5.98 2.20
C HIS A 68 0.22 -6.47 1.50
N LYS A 69 -0.78 -5.59 1.46
CA LYS A 69 -2.00 -5.77 0.69
C LYS A 69 -2.25 -4.59 -0.22
N VAL A 70 -2.92 -4.86 -1.32
CA VAL A 70 -3.26 -3.90 -2.36
C VAL A 70 -4.76 -3.97 -2.61
N VAL A 71 -5.41 -2.81 -2.69
CA VAL A 71 -6.81 -2.75 -3.14
C VAL A 71 -6.84 -3.14 -4.62
N LEU A 72 -7.72 -4.06 -5.00
CA LEU A 72 -7.84 -4.44 -6.41
C LEU A 72 -8.39 -3.25 -7.24
N PRO A 73 -7.87 -3.02 -8.46
CA PRO A 73 -8.17 -1.85 -9.29
C PRO A 73 -9.67 -1.53 -9.43
N PHE A 74 -10.47 -2.54 -9.73
CA PHE A 74 -11.92 -2.41 -9.92
C PHE A 74 -12.69 -2.06 -8.64
N ARG A 75 -12.03 -2.12 -7.48
CA ARG A 75 -12.57 -1.70 -6.18
C ARG A 75 -12.00 -0.37 -5.69
N TYR A 76 -10.89 0.10 -6.25
CA TYR A 76 -10.16 1.23 -5.68
C TYR A 76 -11.00 2.50 -5.64
N ALA A 77 -11.76 2.81 -6.69
CA ALA A 77 -12.64 3.97 -6.70
C ALA A 77 -13.67 3.94 -5.55
N THR A 78 -14.22 2.77 -5.22
CA THR A 78 -15.15 2.58 -4.09
C THR A 78 -14.46 2.77 -2.74
N PHE A 79 -13.23 2.26 -2.61
CA PHE A 79 -12.43 2.36 -1.39
C PHE A 79 -11.77 3.72 -1.19
N ASN A 80 -11.65 4.54 -2.24
CA ASN A 80 -11.02 5.85 -2.21
C ASN A 80 -11.94 6.95 -1.60
N THR A 81 -12.62 6.64 -0.51
CA THR A 81 -13.56 7.54 0.18
C THR A 81 -13.49 7.38 1.71
N GLY A 82 -14.00 8.37 2.44
CA GLY A 82 -14.12 8.32 3.91
C GLY A 82 -12.78 8.05 4.61
N VAL A 83 -12.78 7.09 5.55
CA VAL A 83 -11.59 6.73 6.36
C VAL A 83 -10.53 5.96 5.57
N GLN A 84 -10.87 5.43 4.39
CA GLN A 84 -9.97 4.69 3.50
C GLN A 84 -9.46 5.54 2.33
N ALA A 85 -9.87 6.81 2.26
CA ALA A 85 -9.48 7.73 1.20
C ALA A 85 -7.94 7.75 1.02
N GLY A 86 -7.53 7.62 -0.22
CA GLY A 86 -6.18 7.58 -0.71
C GLY A 86 -5.47 6.25 -0.49
N LYS A 87 -5.90 5.37 0.40
CA LYS A 87 -5.13 4.18 0.83
C LYS A 87 -5.22 3.07 -0.20
N PHE A 88 -4.22 2.97 -1.05
CA PHE A 88 -4.18 1.97 -2.12
C PHE A 88 -3.40 0.72 -1.72
N ILE A 89 -2.20 0.90 -1.15
CA ILE A 89 -1.37 -0.20 -0.63
C ILE A 89 -1.24 -0.02 0.87
N THR A 90 -1.39 -1.12 1.62
CA THR A 90 -1.09 -1.18 3.05
C THR A 90 0.10 -2.12 3.26
N VAL A 91 1.17 -1.65 3.89
CA VAL A 91 2.34 -2.44 4.27
C VAL A 91 2.35 -2.61 5.80
N TYR A 92 2.56 -3.83 6.26
CA TYR A 92 2.66 -4.16 7.68
C TYR A 92 4.14 -4.25 8.05
N ALA A 93 4.71 -3.09 8.41
CA ALA A 93 6.14 -2.89 8.48
C ALA A 93 6.79 -3.40 9.78
N GLY A 94 6.04 -3.48 10.88
CA GLY A 94 6.60 -3.88 12.17
C GLY A 94 7.26 -2.72 12.92
N PRO A 95 8.27 -2.96 13.76
CA PRO A 95 8.94 -1.91 14.56
C PRO A 95 9.54 -0.77 13.72
N GLU A 96 10.01 0.27 14.40
CA GLU A 96 10.51 1.51 13.79
C GLU A 96 11.61 1.29 12.75
N GLU A 97 12.66 0.53 13.09
CA GLU A 97 13.80 0.29 12.19
C GLU A 97 13.38 -0.43 10.89
N PRO A 98 12.70 -1.60 10.92
CA PRO A 98 12.16 -2.22 9.71
C PRO A 98 11.22 -1.30 8.91
N ALA A 99 10.42 -0.47 9.60
CA ALA A 99 9.54 0.47 8.93
C ALA A 99 10.31 1.57 8.19
N GLN A 100 11.38 2.08 8.78
CA GLN A 100 12.24 3.07 8.14
C GLN A 100 12.96 2.47 6.93
N ASP A 101 13.48 1.24 7.04
CA ASP A 101 14.13 0.55 5.91
C ASP A 101 13.20 0.40 4.71
N ILE A 102 11.93 0.06 4.97
CA ILE A 102 10.92 -0.02 3.91
C ILE A 102 10.68 1.36 3.28
N VAL A 103 10.56 2.42 4.10
CA VAL A 103 10.35 3.79 3.61
C VAL A 103 11.54 4.23 2.75
N ASP A 104 12.76 4.01 3.20
CA ASP A 104 13.99 4.40 2.49
C ASP A 104 14.11 3.69 1.14
N ALA A 105 13.60 2.45 1.04
CA ALA A 105 13.57 1.70 -0.20
C ALA A 105 12.46 2.17 -1.17
N ILE A 106 11.24 2.46 -0.69
CA ILE A 106 10.11 2.77 -1.57
C ILE A 106 9.94 4.25 -1.89
N ASP A 107 10.35 5.17 -1.02
CA ASP A 107 10.14 6.61 -1.21
C ASP A 107 10.88 7.16 -2.45
N PRO A 108 12.13 6.77 -2.77
CA PRO A 108 12.78 7.19 -4.01
C PRO A 108 12.00 6.77 -5.27
N VAL A 109 11.41 5.57 -5.27
CA VAL A 109 10.56 5.07 -6.36
C VAL A 109 9.30 5.92 -6.49
N LEU A 110 8.66 6.23 -5.37
CA LEU A 110 7.46 7.07 -5.34
C LEU A 110 7.76 8.52 -5.74
N VAL A 111 8.92 9.07 -5.39
CA VAL A 111 9.39 10.37 -5.86
C VAL A 111 9.57 10.37 -7.37
N ALA A 112 10.17 9.33 -7.95
CA ALA A 112 10.31 9.21 -9.40
C ALA A 112 8.93 9.18 -10.10
N LEU A 113 7.98 8.41 -9.56
CA LEU A 113 6.60 8.37 -10.07
C LEU A 113 5.89 9.72 -9.92
N ARG A 114 6.10 10.43 -8.79
CA ARG A 114 5.58 11.79 -8.57
C ARG A 114 6.05 12.75 -9.67
N ASN A 115 7.34 12.69 -10.00
CA ASN A 115 7.95 13.53 -11.03
C ASN A 115 7.43 13.19 -12.45
N GLN A 116 6.86 12.00 -12.64
CA GLN A 116 6.19 11.58 -13.87
C GLN A 116 4.68 11.93 -13.89
N GLY A 117 4.18 12.62 -12.86
CA GLY A 117 2.79 13.09 -12.80
C GLY A 117 1.85 12.19 -11.99
N ILE A 118 2.35 11.17 -11.28
CA ILE A 118 1.52 10.45 -10.31
C ILE A 118 1.26 11.34 -9.11
N ASN A 119 0.00 11.39 -8.67
CA ASN A 119 -0.46 12.25 -7.59
C ASN A 119 -0.78 11.44 -6.33
N PRO A 120 -0.47 11.98 -5.13
CA PRO A 120 -0.89 11.38 -3.88
C PRO A 120 -2.42 11.32 -3.83
N GLY A 121 -2.92 10.36 -3.06
CA GLY A 121 -4.35 10.20 -2.85
C GLY A 121 -4.92 11.29 -1.94
N PRO A 122 -6.26 11.43 -1.89
CA PRO A 122 -6.90 12.27 -0.90
C PRO A 122 -6.52 11.82 0.52
N VAL A 123 -6.42 12.77 1.44
CA VAL A 123 -6.20 12.47 2.86
C VAL A 123 -7.56 12.13 3.48
N PRO A 124 -7.68 11.04 4.27
CA PRO A 124 -8.90 10.74 5.00
C PRO A 124 -9.36 11.92 5.85
N MET A 125 -10.58 12.43 5.57
CA MET A 125 -11.17 13.53 6.32
C MET A 125 -11.75 13.09 7.67
N ALA A 126 -11.97 11.79 7.85
CA ALA A 126 -12.54 11.21 9.06
C ALA A 126 -11.53 10.28 9.74
N ARG A 127 -11.42 10.40 11.07
CA ARG A 127 -10.69 9.46 11.91
C ARG A 127 -11.53 8.17 12.06
N PRO A 128 -10.94 6.97 11.98
CA PRO A 128 -11.58 5.81 12.54
C PRO A 128 -11.74 6.05 14.05
N SER A 129 -12.95 5.96 14.59
CA SER A 129 -13.27 6.19 16.02
C SER A 129 -12.50 5.30 17.00
N ASN A 130 -11.79 4.28 16.50
CA ASN A 130 -11.20 3.20 17.28
C ASN A 130 -9.65 3.16 17.19
N HIS A 131 -9.02 4.19 16.63
CA HIS A 131 -7.57 4.35 16.63
C HIS A 131 -7.22 5.74 17.20
N THR A 132 -6.51 5.76 18.32
CA THR A 132 -6.18 7.00 19.07
C THR A 132 -5.21 7.90 18.30
N GLU A 133 -4.42 7.33 17.39
CA GLU A 133 -3.35 8.03 16.68
C GLU A 133 -3.74 8.44 15.26
N MET A 134 -3.29 9.62 14.85
CA MET A 134 -3.43 10.10 13.47
C MET A 134 -2.36 9.48 12.58
N GLU A 135 -2.75 9.12 11.35
CA GLU A 135 -1.79 8.80 10.31
C GLU A 135 -0.97 10.03 9.95
N LEU A 136 0.35 9.94 10.09
CA LEU A 136 1.28 11.03 9.78
C LEU A 136 1.90 10.82 8.39
N PRO A 137 2.06 11.88 7.58
CA PRO A 137 2.81 11.79 6.34
C PRO A 137 4.30 11.55 6.63
N ILE A 138 4.93 10.71 5.81
CA ILE A 138 6.38 10.45 5.85
C ILE A 138 6.95 10.40 4.42
N GLY A 139 8.26 10.53 4.31
CA GLY A 139 8.97 10.52 3.04
C GLY A 139 8.83 11.81 2.27
N ARG A 140 9.52 11.90 1.14
CA ARG A 140 9.60 13.06 0.27
C ARG A 140 8.56 13.00 -0.84
N SER A 141 8.03 11.82 -1.16
CA SER A 141 7.01 11.64 -2.20
C SER A 141 5.68 12.31 -1.86
N GLY A 142 5.39 12.49 -0.57
CA GLY A 142 4.06 12.88 -0.08
C GLY A 142 3.01 11.79 -0.27
N MET A 143 3.42 10.57 -0.64
CA MET A 143 2.54 9.43 -0.91
C MET A 143 2.55 8.39 0.20
N ILE A 144 3.37 8.54 1.24
CA ILE A 144 3.44 7.57 2.34
C ILE A 144 2.84 8.20 3.59
N ARG A 145 1.99 7.43 4.26
CA ARG A 145 1.51 7.73 5.61
C ARG A 145 1.77 6.55 6.52
N TRP A 146 2.05 6.79 7.78
CA TRP A 146 2.27 5.71 8.75
C TRP A 146 1.39 5.86 9.99
N LEU A 147 1.16 4.75 10.68
CA LEU A 147 0.40 4.66 11.92
C LEU A 147 0.96 3.53 12.77
N TRP A 148 1.23 3.78 14.05
CA TRP A 148 1.58 2.73 14.99
C TRP A 148 0.32 1.98 15.46
N LEU A 149 0.43 0.65 15.55
CA LEU A 149 -0.63 -0.23 16.04
C LEU A 149 -0.06 -1.18 17.10
N GLN A 150 -0.77 -1.30 18.22
CA GLN A 150 -0.49 -2.31 19.26
C GLN A 150 -0.85 -3.74 18.79
N ASP A 151 -1.77 -3.83 17.83
CA ASP A 151 -2.12 -5.06 17.12
C ASP A 151 -2.10 -4.79 15.60
N LEU A 152 -1.00 -5.19 14.98
CA LEU A 152 -0.73 -4.98 13.57
C LEU A 152 -1.67 -5.84 12.70
N LYS A 153 -2.10 -6.99 13.23
CA LYS A 153 -2.98 -7.98 12.59
C LYS A 153 -4.43 -7.80 13.04
N ARG A 154 -5.15 -6.84 12.44
CA ARG A 154 -6.61 -6.94 12.39
C ARG A 154 -7.03 -7.87 11.25
N GLY A 155 -6.92 -9.18 11.50
CA GLY A 155 -7.55 -10.25 10.73
C GLY A 155 -8.85 -10.65 11.40
#